data_AF-A0A0K2RC39-F1
#
_entry.id   AF-A0A0K2RC39-F1
#
_cell.length_a   1.000
_cell.length_b   1.000
_cell.length_c   1.000
_cell.angle_alpha   90.00
_cell.angle_beta   90.00
_cell.angle_gamma   90.00
#
_symmetry.space_group_name_H-M   'P 1'
#
loop_
_entity.id
_entity.type
_entity.pdbx_description
1 polymer ?
#
loop_
_entity_poly.entity_id
_entity_poly.type
_entity_poly.pdbx_seq_one_letter_code
_entity_poly.pdbx_strand_id
1 'polypeptide(L)'
;MAVINGPRFSTKAESAALVKSGAQLISMTQYPEPMLAAELNMHFAALAFITDADTGHDGSEPVTAELVLGRLAAAQPRILAVLSDAVRTVSAGLGGAEPADDGGTWRMVPMPPGAVATVMEPPALSSRPSPPGTGRTAP
;
A
#
# COMPACT_ATOMS: atom_id res chain seq x y z
N MET A 1 -9.86 -2.69 7.63
CA MET A 1 -10.35 -2.86 6.25
C MET A 1 -11.50 -3.84 6.26
N ALA A 2 -12.56 -3.61 5.47
CA ALA A 2 -13.69 -4.50 5.31
C ALA A 2 -13.62 -5.18 3.92
N VAL A 3 -14.07 -6.43 3.85
CA VAL A 3 -14.21 -7.19 2.61
C VAL A 3 -15.68 -7.50 2.42
N ILE A 4 -16.25 -7.07 1.30
CA ILE A 4 -17.63 -7.36 0.92
C ILE A 4 -17.67 -8.37 -0.21
N ASN A 5 -18.71 -9.18 -0.26
CA ASN A 5 -18.90 -10.09 -1.38
C ASN A 5 -19.48 -9.30 -2.56
N GLY A 6 -18.66 -9.06 -3.59
CA GLY A 6 -19.07 -8.40 -4.85
C GLY A 6 -20.11 -9.22 -5.64
N PRO A 7 -20.49 -8.80 -6.86
CA PRO A 7 -19.89 -7.74 -7.70
C PRO A 7 -20.50 -6.35 -7.50
N ARG A 8 -21.53 -6.23 -6.66
CA ARG A 8 -22.19 -4.94 -6.38
C ARG A 8 -21.35 -4.08 -5.43
N PHE A 9 -21.38 -2.77 -5.64
CA PHE A 9 -20.89 -1.82 -4.64
C PHE A 9 -21.82 -1.76 -3.43
N SER A 10 -21.29 -1.25 -2.32
CA SER A 10 -22.05 -1.06 -1.09
C SER A 10 -23.10 0.04 -1.28
N THR A 11 -24.23 -0.11 -0.60
CA THR A 11 -25.20 0.99 -0.43
C THR A 11 -24.68 2.00 0.60
N LYS A 12 -25.23 3.22 0.61
CA LYS A 12 -24.87 4.24 1.61
C LYS A 12 -25.05 3.74 3.05
N ALA A 13 -26.12 2.97 3.30
CA ALA A 13 -26.39 2.40 4.61
C ALA A 13 -25.36 1.35 5.02
N GLU A 14 -24.97 0.47 4.10
CA GLU A 14 -23.92 -0.53 4.34
C GLU A 14 -22.55 0.14 4.56
N SER A 15 -22.21 1.12 3.72
CA SER A 15 -20.99 1.94 3.84
C SER A 15 -20.91 2.61 5.22
N ALA A 16 -21.99 3.26 5.66
CA ALA A 16 -22.06 3.88 6.98
C ALA A 16 -21.94 2.87 8.13
N ALA A 17 -22.53 1.68 7.99
CA ALA A 17 -22.40 0.61 8.98
C ALA A 17 -20.95 0.10 9.08
N LEU A 18 -20.24 -0.03 7.96
CA LEU A 18 -18.83 -0.42 7.91
C LEU A 18 -17.91 0.64 8.51
N VAL A 19 -18.16 1.92 8.22
CA VAL A 19 -17.42 3.03 8.87
C VAL A 19 -17.67 3.01 10.38
N LYS A 20 -18.92 2.81 10.82
CA LYS A 20 -19.26 2.70 12.24
C LYS A 20 -18.61 1.50 12.93
N SER A 21 -18.36 0.39 12.21
CA SER A 21 -17.61 -0.75 12.73
C SER A 21 -16.09 -0.55 12.69
N GLY A 22 -15.60 0.63 12.29
CA GLY A 22 -14.19 1.00 12.29
C GLY A 22 -13.46 0.69 10.98
N ALA A 23 -14.17 0.30 9.92
CA ALA A 23 -13.56 0.12 8.61
C ALA A 23 -13.15 1.46 7.99
N GLN A 24 -11.90 1.52 7.52
CA GLN A 24 -11.33 2.70 6.84
C GLN A 24 -11.17 2.49 5.32
N LEU A 25 -11.25 1.24 4.88
CA LEU A 25 -11.08 0.81 3.49
C LEU A 25 -12.06 -0.33 3.24
N ILE A 26 -12.62 -0.39 2.03
CA ILE A 26 -13.51 -1.45 1.56
C ILE A 26 -12.87 -2.07 0.32
N SER A 27 -12.93 -3.39 0.20
CA SER A 27 -12.41 -4.17 -0.92
C SER A 27 -13.27 -5.41 -1.16
N MET A 28 -12.96 -6.18 -2.21
CA MET A 28 -13.65 -7.44 -2.53
C MET A 28 -12.72 -8.66 -2.61
N THR A 29 -11.40 -8.48 -2.47
CA THR A 29 -10.38 -9.50 -2.85
C THR A 29 -9.28 -9.68 -1.79
N GLN A 30 -9.54 -9.34 -0.54
CA GLN A 30 -8.52 -9.45 0.52
C GLN A 30 -8.91 -10.44 1.59
N TYR A 31 -10.05 -11.10 1.42
CA TYR A 31 -10.39 -12.29 2.16
C TYR A 31 -10.85 -13.33 1.12
N PRO A 32 -10.29 -14.55 1.12
CA PRO A 32 -9.49 -15.19 2.19
C PRO A 32 -7.95 -15.18 2.01
N GLU A 33 -7.40 -14.44 1.05
CA GLU A 33 -5.99 -14.49 0.65
C GLU A 33 -4.95 -14.46 1.78
N PRO A 34 -4.98 -13.51 2.75
CA PRO A 34 -4.01 -13.48 3.83
C PRO A 34 -4.13 -14.68 4.77
N MET A 35 -5.31 -15.30 4.90
CA MET A 35 -5.47 -16.48 5.74
C MET A 35 -4.87 -17.70 5.06
N LEU A 36 -5.08 -17.84 3.75
CA LEU A 36 -4.46 -18.90 2.96
C LEU A 36 -2.92 -18.77 2.93
N ALA A 37 -2.40 -17.55 2.83
CA ALA A 37 -0.96 -17.30 2.92
C ALA A 37 -0.42 -17.71 4.30
N ALA A 38 -1.16 -17.43 5.38
CA ALA A 38 -0.79 -17.89 6.71
C ALA A 38 -0.85 -19.43 6.81
N GLU A 39 -1.89 -20.09 6.32
CA GLU A 39 -1.98 -21.55 6.30
C GLU A 39 -0.81 -22.22 5.56
N LEU A 40 -0.23 -21.53 4.57
CA LEU A 40 0.92 -21.99 3.79
C LEU A 40 2.29 -21.56 4.35
N ASN A 41 2.36 -20.96 5.55
CA ASN A 41 3.59 -20.41 6.10
C ASN A 41 4.26 -19.36 5.19
N MET A 42 3.47 -18.53 4.49
CA MET A 42 3.96 -17.50 3.58
C MET A 42 3.83 -16.11 4.21
N HIS A 43 4.90 -15.31 4.13
CA HIS A 43 4.81 -13.89 4.44
C HIS A 43 3.90 -13.19 3.44
N PHE A 44 2.92 -12.43 3.94
CA PHE A 44 1.94 -11.72 3.13
C PHE A 44 1.90 -10.24 3.50
N ALA A 45 1.87 -9.38 2.48
CA ALA A 45 1.66 -7.94 2.62
C ALA A 45 0.67 -7.48 1.54
N ALA A 46 -0.27 -6.63 1.92
CA ALA A 46 -1.25 -6.06 1.01
C ALA A 46 -0.93 -4.58 0.73
N LEU A 47 -0.92 -4.20 -0.55
CA LEU A 47 -0.93 -2.81 -0.99
C LEU A 47 -2.35 -2.45 -1.43
N ALA A 48 -3.02 -1.58 -0.67
CA ALA A 48 -4.33 -1.06 -1.03
C ALA A 48 -4.19 0.32 -1.69
N PHE A 49 -4.71 0.48 -2.91
CA PHE A 49 -4.78 1.76 -3.61
C PHE A 49 -6.20 2.32 -3.50
N ILE A 50 -6.33 3.54 -2.96
CA ILE A 50 -7.63 4.19 -2.79
C ILE A 50 -8.10 4.70 -4.16
N THR A 51 -9.06 4.00 -4.74
CA THR A 51 -9.64 4.35 -6.04
C THR A 51 -10.76 5.35 -5.92
N ASP A 52 -11.50 5.40 -4.81
CA ASP A 52 -12.71 6.20 -4.64
C ASP A 52 -13.14 6.27 -3.16
N ALA A 53 -14.20 7.03 -2.89
CA ALA A 53 -14.81 7.19 -1.57
C ALA A 53 -16.09 6.34 -1.41
N ASP A 54 -16.17 5.19 -2.10
CA ASP A 54 -17.27 4.25 -2.12
C ASP A 54 -18.59 4.91 -2.56
N THR A 55 -19.44 5.30 -1.62
CA THR A 55 -20.76 5.89 -1.89
C THR A 55 -20.80 7.41 -1.89
N GLY A 56 -19.64 8.06 -1.85
CA GLY A 56 -19.53 9.52 -1.86
C GLY A 56 -19.91 10.15 -0.53
N HIS A 57 -19.42 9.58 0.58
CA HIS A 57 -19.70 10.07 1.94
C HIS A 57 -19.27 11.53 2.17
N ASP A 58 -18.41 12.07 1.32
CA ASP A 58 -17.89 13.44 1.31
C ASP A 58 -18.59 14.37 0.30
N GLY A 59 -19.67 13.92 -0.35
CA GLY A 59 -20.36 14.65 -1.41
C GLY A 59 -19.81 14.38 -2.82
N SER A 60 -18.89 13.43 -2.97
CA SER A 60 -18.44 12.95 -4.28
C SER A 60 -19.47 12.03 -4.96
N GLU A 61 -19.31 11.85 -6.28
CA GLU A 61 -20.15 10.93 -7.05
C GLU A 61 -19.94 9.47 -6.60
N PRO A 62 -21.00 8.63 -6.58
CA PRO A 62 -20.88 7.22 -6.28
C PRO A 62 -19.89 6.51 -7.21
N VAL A 63 -19.21 5.49 -6.68
CA VAL A 63 -18.25 4.68 -7.44
C VAL A 63 -18.90 4.00 -8.66
N THR A 64 -18.15 3.99 -9.77
CA THR A 64 -18.46 3.19 -10.97
C THR A 64 -17.26 2.34 -11.34
N ALA A 65 -17.50 1.23 -12.05
CA ALA A 65 -16.42 0.33 -12.48
C ALA A 65 -15.44 1.04 -13.43
N GLU A 66 -15.95 1.90 -14.31
CA GLU A 66 -15.16 2.68 -15.25
C GLU A 66 -14.22 3.66 -14.53
N LEU A 67 -14.71 4.31 -13.47
CA LEU A 67 -13.91 5.22 -12.65
C LEU A 67 -12.75 4.49 -11.96
N VAL A 68 -13.06 3.33 -11.37
CA VAL A 68 -12.07 2.48 -10.69
C VAL A 68 -10.99 2.04 -11.65
N LEU A 69 -11.37 1.48 -12.81
CA LEU A 69 -10.43 0.99 -13.83
C LEU A 69 -9.58 2.12 -14.41
N GLY A 70 -10.18 3.29 -14.68
CA GLY A 70 -9.46 4.46 -15.18
C GLY A 70 -8.43 4.99 -14.20
N ARG A 71 -8.78 5.09 -12.91
CA ARG A 71 -7.86 5.53 -11.84
C ARG A 71 -6.73 4.51 -11.62
N LEU A 72 -7.05 3.21 -11.67
CA LEU A 72 -6.04 2.16 -11.55
C LEU A 72 -5.03 2.20 -12.70
N ALA A 73 -5.51 2.34 -13.94
CA ALA A 73 -4.65 2.44 -15.12
C ALA A 73 -3.72 3.67 -15.05
N ALA A 74 -4.24 4.82 -14.62
CA ALA A 74 -3.44 6.03 -14.43
C ALA A 74 -2.40 5.88 -13.31
N ALA A 75 -2.73 5.14 -12.24
CA ALA A 75 -1.84 4.92 -11.10
C ALA A 75 -0.83 3.78 -11.32
N GLN A 76 -1.01 2.95 -12.36
CA GLN A 76 -0.18 1.76 -12.60
C GLN A 76 1.33 2.03 -12.53
N PRO A 77 1.90 3.07 -13.16
CA PRO A 77 3.35 3.30 -13.08
C PRO A 77 3.84 3.54 -11.64
N ARG A 78 3.04 4.24 -10.84
CA ARG A 78 3.33 4.52 -9.43
C ARG A 78 3.22 3.27 -8.57
N ILE A 79 2.20 2.45 -8.80
CA ILE A 79 2.01 1.16 -8.12
C ILE A 79 3.22 0.26 -8.39
N LEU A 80 3.64 0.14 -9.67
CA LEU A 80 4.80 -0.67 -10.04
C LEU A 80 6.11 -0.15 -9.43
N ALA A 81 6.28 1.17 -9.34
CA ALA A 81 7.44 1.75 -8.68
C ALA A 81 7.52 1.38 -7.19
N VAL A 82 6.39 1.50 -6.46
CA VAL A 82 6.30 1.13 -5.05
C VAL A 82 6.54 -0.36 -4.84
N LEU A 83 5.92 -1.22 -5.65
CA LEU A 83 6.11 -2.67 -5.56
C LEU A 83 7.56 -3.06 -5.84
N SER A 84 8.18 -2.48 -6.87
CA SER A 84 9.58 -2.74 -7.20
C SER A 84 10.52 -2.34 -6.05
N ASP A 85 10.22 -1.21 -5.40
CA ASP A 85 11.02 -0.72 -4.28
C ASP A 85 10.84 -1.55 -3.01
N ALA A 86 9.59 -1.95 -2.72
CA ALA A 86 9.28 -2.86 -1.62
C ALA A 86 9.99 -4.20 -1.80
N VAL A 87 9.94 -4.80 -3.00
CA VAL A 87 10.64 -6.06 -3.29
C VAL A 87 12.14 -5.92 -3.11
N ARG A 88 12.77 -4.84 -3.60
CA ARG A 88 14.20 -4.58 -3.38
C ARG A 88 14.55 -4.47 -1.90
N THR A 89 13.76 -3.71 -1.15
CA THR A 89 13.99 -3.48 0.28
C THR A 89 13.84 -4.77 1.08
N VAL A 90 12.77 -5.53 0.84
CA VAL A 90 12.54 -6.83 1.50
C VAL A 90 13.63 -7.83 1.12
N SER A 91 14.00 -7.92 -0.17
CA SER A 91 15.06 -8.82 -0.63
C SER A 91 16.42 -8.49 -0.01
N ALA A 92 16.76 -7.21 0.13
CA ALA A 92 17.99 -6.79 0.79
C ALA A 92 17.99 -7.12 2.30
N GLY A 93 16.84 -7.00 2.95
CA GLY A 93 16.69 -7.32 4.38
C GLY A 93 16.66 -8.82 4.69
N LEU A 94 16.23 -9.66 3.74
CA LEU A 94 16.13 -11.11 3.94
C LEU A 94 17.50 -11.80 3.93
N GLY A 95 18.56 -11.22 3.35
CA GLY A 95 19.95 -11.69 3.51
C GLY A 95 20.23 -13.16 3.16
N GLY A 96 19.31 -13.86 2.47
CA GLY A 96 19.38 -15.31 2.23
C GLY A 96 18.77 -16.20 3.32
N ALA A 97 18.04 -15.64 4.29
CA ALA A 97 17.24 -16.39 5.24
C ALA A 97 16.08 -17.11 4.53
N GLU A 98 15.89 -18.39 4.86
CA GLU A 98 14.75 -19.19 4.39
C GLU A 98 13.42 -18.51 4.80
N PRO A 99 12.38 -18.50 3.94
CA PRO A 99 11.10 -17.92 4.28
C PRO A 99 10.48 -18.68 5.47
N ALA A 100 10.13 -17.95 6.53
CA ALA A 100 9.28 -18.36 7.65
C ALA A 100 9.50 -19.78 8.22
N ASP A 101 10.63 -20.01 8.90
CA ASP A 101 10.72 -21.01 9.99
C ASP A 101 10.65 -20.32 11.36
N ASP A 102 9.64 -19.45 11.56
CA ASP A 102 9.47 -18.68 12.80
C ASP A 102 8.66 -19.42 13.88
N GLY A 103 8.48 -20.73 13.73
CA GLY A 103 7.82 -21.57 14.72
C GLY A 103 6.32 -21.29 14.92
N GLY A 104 5.64 -20.67 13.94
CA GLY A 104 4.18 -20.67 13.87
C GLY A 104 3.46 -19.63 14.75
N THR A 105 4.11 -18.51 15.07
CA THR A 105 3.42 -17.40 15.78
C THR A 105 2.98 -16.30 14.82
N TRP A 106 1.81 -16.52 14.21
CA TRP A 106 1.08 -15.52 13.43
C TRP A 106 0.79 -14.27 14.27
N ARG A 107 1.44 -13.15 13.94
CA ARG A 107 1.14 -11.85 14.54
C ARG A 107 0.68 -10.87 13.48
N MET A 108 -0.57 -10.41 13.60
CA MET A 108 -1.03 -9.21 12.92
C MET A 108 -0.30 -8.02 13.53
N VAL A 109 0.76 -7.54 12.88
CA VAL A 109 1.43 -6.31 13.29
C VAL A 109 0.67 -5.14 12.65
N PRO A 110 0.04 -4.25 13.44
CA PRO A 110 -0.55 -3.05 12.88
C PRO A 110 0.56 -2.19 12.24
N MET A 111 0.29 -1.61 11.08
CA MET A 111 1.19 -0.63 10.47
C MET A 111 1.47 0.50 11.49
N PRO A 112 2.73 0.90 11.69
CA PRO A 112 3.06 1.95 12.65
C PRO A 112 2.33 3.25 12.29
N PRO A 113 1.93 4.06 13.29
CA PRO A 113 1.31 5.36 13.05
C PRO A 113 2.23 6.22 12.18
N GLY A 114 1.75 6.67 11.02
CA GLY A 114 2.54 7.43 10.05
C GLY A 114 2.97 6.65 8.81
N ALA A 115 2.71 5.34 8.72
CA ALA A 115 2.80 4.57 7.47
C ALA A 115 1.63 4.91 6.53
N VAL A 116 1.52 6.18 6.15
CA VAL A 116 0.82 6.61 4.96
C VAL A 116 1.88 6.61 3.89
N ALA A 117 1.67 5.90 2.78
CA ALA A 117 2.52 6.04 1.59
C ALA A 117 2.46 7.52 1.16
N THR A 118 3.37 8.32 1.73
CA THR A 118 3.51 9.72 1.41
C THR A 118 4.23 9.75 0.08
N VAL A 119 3.46 9.82 -1.00
CA VAL A 119 3.99 10.28 -2.28
C VAL A 119 4.30 11.75 -2.10
N MET A 120 5.56 12.05 -1.78
CA MET A 120 6.08 13.40 -1.75
C MET A 120 6.54 13.72 -3.18
N GLU A 121 5.79 14.54 -3.92
CA GLU A 121 6.23 15.07 -5.21
C GLU A 121 7.36 16.11 -5.01
N PRO A 122 8.36 16.20 -5.90
CA PRO A 122 9.51 17.07 -5.71
C PRO A 122 9.24 18.49 -6.26
N PRO A 123 9.65 19.54 -5.53
CA PRO A 123 10.17 20.74 -6.21
C PRO A 123 11.33 21.38 -5.43
N ALA A 124 12.34 22.04 -5.99
CA ALA A 124 12.87 22.15 -7.34
C ALA A 124 14.40 22.15 -7.20
N LEU A 125 15.14 21.74 -8.23
CA LEU A 125 16.59 21.83 -8.26
C LEU A 125 17.02 23.30 -8.16
N SER A 126 17.45 23.73 -6.97
CA SER A 126 18.10 25.01 -6.73
C SER A 126 19.57 24.78 -6.43
N SER A 127 20.39 25.11 -7.41
CA SER A 127 21.86 25.06 -7.44
C SER A 127 22.56 25.52 -6.15
N ARG A 128 23.55 24.76 -5.69
CA ARG A 128 24.64 25.25 -4.83
C ARG A 128 25.92 24.42 -5.01
N PRO A 129 27.10 24.95 -4.65
CA PRO A 129 28.23 25.13 -5.58
C PRO A 129 29.29 24.02 -5.47
N SER A 130 30.18 24.01 -6.46
CA SER A 130 31.32 23.11 -6.66
C SER A 130 32.21 22.88 -5.40
N PRO A 131 32.88 21.73 -5.28
CA PRO A 131 33.62 21.34 -4.08
C PRO A 131 34.92 22.15 -3.90
N PRO A 132 35.38 22.41 -2.65
CA PRO A 132 36.68 23.00 -2.41
C PRO A 132 37.79 21.97 -2.68
N GLY A 133 38.75 22.35 -3.51
CA GLY A 133 39.94 21.55 -3.81
C GLY A 133 40.80 21.34 -2.57
N THR A 134 41.06 20.07 -2.24
CA THR A 134 42.06 19.70 -1.24
C THR A 134 43.36 19.35 -1.95
N GLY A 135 44.32 20.27 -1.78
CA GLY A 135 45.70 20.13 -2.24
C GLY A 135 46.32 18.84 -1.71
N ARG A 136 46.92 18.10 -2.62
CA ARG A 136 47.75 16.94 -2.35
C ARG A 136 49.06 17.44 -1.74
N THR A 137 49.25 17.25 -0.44
CA THR A 137 50.57 17.31 0.20
C THR A 137 50.88 15.93 0.76
N ALA A 138 51.80 15.23 0.10
CA ALA A 138 52.54 14.10 0.63
C ALA A 138 54.02 14.34 0.27
N PRO A 139 54.97 13.87 1.11
CA PRO A 139 56.34 14.37 1.19
C PRO A 139 57.19 14.17 -0.07
#